data_AF-A0A377V1D8-F1
#
_entry.id   AF-A0A377V1D8-F1
#
_cell.length_a   1.000
_cell.length_b   1.000
_cell.length_c   1.000
_cell.angle_alpha   90.00
_cell.angle_beta   90.00
_cell.angle_gamma   90.00
#
_symmetry.space_group_name_H-M   'P 1'
#
loop_
_entity.id
_entity.type
_entity.pdbx_description
1 polymer ?
#
loop_
_entity_poly.entity_id
_entity_poly.type
_entity_poly.pdbx_seq_one_letter_code
_entity_poly.pdbx_strand_id
1 'polypeptide(L)'
;MSWCCYPTLGDEKAIAETLRLSGLNVPVLIQAEEDNLDKMGLSTRRDSFCGKISLCNNLRQYGIPFTLTTQHVCALSGEVFEQDLRRFKQICRVVNSMRGVRVGAIGARPAGFNTVRYSEKLLERLGIAVETLDLSEVFTGLKPCVMTIFVSMRSAAC
;
A
#
# COMPACT_ATOMS: atom_id res chain seq x y z
N MET A 1 6.79 -10.44 -0.31
CA MET A 1 5.87 -10.00 0.77
C MET A 1 6.70 -9.98 2.04
N SER A 2 7.13 -8.81 2.49
CA SER A 2 8.07 -8.69 3.61
C SER A 2 7.26 -8.48 4.88
N TRP A 3 7.22 -9.51 5.72
CA TRP A 3 6.50 -9.51 7.00
C TRP A 3 7.50 -9.23 8.12
N CYS A 4 7.23 -8.22 8.95
CA CYS A 4 8.03 -7.94 10.14
C CYS A 4 7.11 -8.08 11.35
N CYS A 5 7.14 -9.26 12.00
CA CYS A 5 6.51 -9.45 13.30
C CYS A 5 7.46 -8.94 14.39
N TYR A 6 6.98 -8.05 15.25
CA TYR A 6 7.78 -7.41 16.31
C TYR A 6 7.31 -7.90 17.69
N PRO A 7 8.09 -8.76 18.38
CA PRO A 7 7.73 -9.22 19.71
C PRO A 7 8.38 -8.42 20.86
N THR A 8 9.31 -7.48 20.62
CA THR A 8 9.94 -6.71 21.73
C THR A 8 10.57 -5.40 21.29
N LEU A 9 10.53 -4.39 22.16
CA LEU A 9 11.10 -3.03 22.12
C LEU A 9 12.64 -2.99 21.95
N GLY A 10 13.17 -3.52 20.84
CA GLY A 10 14.59 -3.86 20.69
C GLY A 10 15.42 -3.04 19.70
N ASP A 11 14.92 -2.70 18.51
CA ASP A 11 15.77 -2.01 17.53
C ASP A 11 14.97 -1.36 16.37
N GLU A 12 14.13 -0.39 16.72
CA GLU A 12 13.38 0.40 15.73
C GLU A 12 14.27 1.06 14.67
N LYS A 13 15.51 1.40 15.04
CA LYS A 13 16.50 1.96 14.13
C LYS A 13 16.97 0.91 13.13
N ALA A 14 17.37 -0.28 13.59
CA ALA A 14 17.75 -1.36 12.67
C ALA A 14 16.62 -1.75 11.72
N ILE A 15 15.35 -1.74 12.16
CA ILE A 15 14.21 -2.04 11.29
C ILE A 15 14.06 -0.95 10.21
N ALA A 16 14.07 0.33 10.59
CA ALA A 16 13.95 1.43 9.64
C ALA A 16 15.14 1.45 8.65
N GLU A 17 16.35 1.21 9.13
CA GLU A 17 17.54 1.10 8.29
C GLU A 17 17.47 -0.11 7.36
N THR A 18 17.04 -1.28 7.84
CA THR A 18 16.88 -2.49 7.02
C THR A 18 15.86 -2.26 5.90
N LEU A 19 14.70 -1.66 6.22
CA LEU A 19 13.69 -1.33 5.21
C LEU A 19 14.22 -0.35 4.17
N ARG A 20 14.95 0.69 4.61
CA ARG A 20 15.57 1.66 3.71
C ARG A 20 16.64 1.01 2.81
N LEU A 21 17.54 0.21 3.40
CA LEU A 21 18.64 -0.45 2.70
C LEU A 21 18.16 -1.56 1.77
N SER A 22 17.02 -2.18 2.07
CA SER A 22 16.43 -3.23 1.22
C SER A 22 16.07 -2.73 -0.17
N GLY A 23 15.84 -1.41 -0.34
CA GLY A 23 15.36 -0.83 -1.59
C GLY A 23 13.97 -1.35 -2.02
N LEU A 24 13.29 -2.11 -1.17
CA LEU A 24 12.01 -2.72 -1.47
C LEU A 24 10.91 -1.65 -1.42
N ASN A 25 10.42 -1.26 -2.58
CA ASN A 25 9.19 -0.50 -2.68
C ASN A 25 8.02 -1.47 -2.55
N VAL A 26 7.63 -1.89 -1.35
CA VAL A 26 6.47 -2.76 -1.08
C VAL A 26 5.69 -2.24 0.13
N PRO A 27 4.37 -2.49 0.22
CA PRO A 27 3.60 -2.15 1.41
C PRO A 27 4.16 -2.85 2.65
N VAL A 28 4.21 -2.13 3.77
CA VAL A 28 4.65 -2.63 5.09
C VAL A 28 3.46 -2.64 6.03
N LEU A 29 3.22 -3.76 6.73
CA LEU A 29 2.23 -3.90 7.80
C LEU A 29 2.96 -3.97 9.15
N ILE A 30 2.48 -3.22 10.14
CA ILE A 30 3.02 -3.23 11.49
C ILE A 30 2.00 -3.85 12.46
N GLN A 31 2.39 -4.95 13.08
CA GLN A 31 1.65 -5.60 14.16
C GLN A 31 2.48 -5.63 15.44
N ALA A 32 1.80 -5.56 16.58
CA ALA A 32 2.36 -5.80 17.90
C ALA A 32 1.45 -6.79 18.64
N GLU A 33 2.08 -7.70 19.37
CA GLU A 33 1.43 -8.75 20.15
C GLU A 33 1.02 -8.27 21.52
N GLU A 34 -0.07 -8.81 22.06
CA GLU A 34 -0.54 -8.49 23.41
C GLU A 34 0.45 -8.99 24.46
N ASP A 35 0.84 -8.09 25.36
CA ASP A 35 1.77 -8.45 26.42
C ASP A 35 1.06 -9.36 27.44
N ASN A 36 1.74 -10.45 27.80
CA ASN A 36 1.25 -11.33 28.85
C ASN A 36 1.51 -10.68 30.22
N LEU A 37 0.43 -10.38 30.95
CA LEU A 37 0.44 -9.78 32.29
C LEU A 37 1.33 -10.56 33.27
N ASP A 38 1.39 -11.88 33.15
CA ASP A 38 2.16 -12.76 34.04
C ASP A 38 3.68 -12.68 33.80
N LYS A 39 4.11 -12.06 32.68
CA LYS A 39 5.53 -11.91 32.29
C LYS A 39 6.07 -10.50 32.48
N MET A 40 5.30 -9.59 33.10
CA MET A 40 5.69 -8.19 33.35
C MET A 40 6.53 -8.01 34.63
N GLY A 41 7.56 -8.82 34.84
CA GLY A 41 8.54 -8.60 35.91
C GLY A 41 9.34 -7.29 35.73
N LEU A 42 9.98 -6.79 36.80
CA LEU A 42 10.77 -5.54 36.78
C LEU A 42 11.87 -5.51 35.68
N SER A 43 12.40 -6.67 35.29
CA SER A 43 13.39 -6.84 34.20
C SER A 43 12.79 -7.07 32.81
N THR A 44 11.50 -7.37 32.72
CA THR A 44 10.76 -7.70 31.48
C THR A 44 9.57 -6.79 31.22
N ARG A 45 9.46 -5.67 31.95
CA ARG A 45 8.45 -4.62 31.75
C ARG A 45 8.70 -3.87 30.44
N ARG A 46 8.48 -4.54 29.32
CA ARG A 46 8.51 -3.97 27.97
C ARG A 46 7.11 -4.03 27.42
N ASP A 47 6.61 -2.87 27.03
CA ASP A 47 5.28 -2.68 26.47
C ASP A 47 5.38 -2.75 24.94
N SER A 48 4.80 -3.79 24.36
CA SER A 48 4.75 -3.99 22.90
C SER A 48 4.01 -2.87 22.19
N PHE A 49 3.07 -2.20 22.86
CA PHE A 49 2.38 -1.02 22.34
C PHE A 49 3.30 0.19 22.20
N CYS A 50 4.03 0.53 23.26
CA CYS A 50 5.02 1.62 23.23
C CYS A 50 6.08 1.38 22.14
N GLY A 51 6.55 0.13 21.98
CA GLY A 51 7.47 -0.25 20.92
C GLY A 51 6.92 -0.03 19.52
N LYS A 52 5.63 -0.35 19.30
CA LYS A 52 4.93 -0.07 18.04
C LYS A 52 4.86 1.43 17.76
N ILE A 53 4.53 2.26 18.76
CA ILE A 53 4.46 3.72 18.62
C ILE A 53 5.84 4.26 18.22
N SER A 54 6.90 3.84 18.90
CA SER A 54 8.26 4.31 18.63
C SER A 54 8.74 3.93 17.23
N LEU A 55 8.49 2.67 16.81
CA LEU A 55 8.76 2.21 15.44
C LEU A 55 7.98 3.01 14.39
N CYS A 56 6.68 3.23 14.59
CA CYS A 56 5.85 4.01 13.67
C CYS A 56 6.35 5.45 13.53
N ASN A 57 6.79 6.06 14.63
CA ASN A 57 7.39 7.38 14.63
C ASN A 57 8.70 7.39 13.82
N ASN A 58 9.55 6.38 14.02
CA ASN A 58 10.80 6.26 13.28
C ASN A 58 10.56 6.07 11.76
N LEU A 59 9.65 5.17 11.37
CA LEU A 59 9.31 4.97 9.96
C LEU A 59 8.75 6.24 9.30
N ARG A 60 7.96 7.02 10.05
CA ARG A 60 7.49 8.33 9.59
C ARG A 60 8.63 9.31 9.36
N GLN A 61 9.63 9.36 10.24
CA GLN A 61 10.83 10.20 10.06
C GLN A 61 11.66 9.78 8.84
N TYR A 62 11.74 8.48 8.56
CA TYR A 62 12.41 7.95 7.38
C TYR A 62 11.60 8.10 6.08
N GLY A 63 10.35 8.59 6.16
CA GLY A 63 9.46 8.72 5.01
C GLY A 63 8.97 7.37 4.45
N ILE A 64 9.00 6.30 5.24
CA ILE A 64 8.59 4.96 4.83
C ILE A 64 7.08 4.81 5.09
N PRO A 65 6.25 4.58 4.06
CA PRO A 65 4.82 4.37 4.23
C PRO A 65 4.54 3.01 4.88
N PHE A 66 3.62 2.98 5.84
CA PHE A 66 3.22 1.76 6.54
C PHE A 66 1.71 1.71 6.77
N THR A 67 1.20 0.50 7.01
CA THR A 67 -0.19 0.20 7.36
C THR A 67 -0.26 -0.35 8.78
N LEU A 68 -1.30 0.00 9.52
CA LEU A 68 -1.55 -0.47 10.89
C LEU A 68 -2.67 -1.51 10.90
N THR A 69 -2.61 -2.41 11.87
CA THR A 69 -3.71 -3.30 12.27
C THR A 69 -4.89 -2.50 12.85
N THR A 70 -6.08 -3.10 12.85
CA THR A 70 -7.31 -2.49 13.38
C THR A 70 -7.19 -2.17 14.87
N GLN A 71 -6.57 -3.08 15.63
CA GLN A 71 -6.28 -2.87 17.04
C GLN A 71 -4.83 -2.41 17.24
N HIS A 72 -4.60 -1.63 18.30
CA HIS A 72 -3.28 -1.17 18.69
C HIS A 72 -2.33 -2.34 18.95
N VAL A 73 -2.86 -3.36 19.60
CA VAL A 73 -2.19 -4.62 19.92
C VAL A 73 -3.20 -5.72 19.70
N CYS A 74 -2.81 -6.85 19.12
CA CYS A 74 -3.69 -7.98 18.89
C CYS A 74 -2.90 -9.28 18.91
N ALA A 75 -3.50 -10.34 19.44
CA ALA A 75 -2.92 -11.68 19.45
C ALA A 75 -2.68 -12.24 18.03
N LEU A 76 -1.54 -12.89 17.81
CA LEU A 76 -1.15 -13.51 16.53
C LEU A 76 -2.12 -14.61 16.08
N SER A 77 -2.77 -15.29 17.03
CA SER A 77 -3.78 -16.32 16.77
C SER A 77 -5.22 -15.79 16.81
N GLY A 78 -5.41 -14.47 16.94
CA GLY A 78 -6.73 -13.86 17.03
C GLY A 78 -7.41 -13.69 15.67
N GLU A 79 -8.73 -13.81 15.64
CA GLU A 79 -9.54 -13.60 14.43
C GLU A 79 -9.38 -12.18 13.86
N VAL A 80 -9.18 -11.18 14.74
CA VAL A 80 -8.97 -9.77 14.35
C VAL A 80 -7.71 -9.63 13.50
N PHE A 81 -6.61 -10.26 13.92
CA PHE A 81 -5.37 -10.22 13.16
C PHE A 81 -5.53 -10.92 11.82
N GLU A 82 -6.19 -12.09 11.79
CA GLU A 82 -6.44 -12.80 10.53
C GLU A 82 -7.23 -11.94 9.53
N GLN A 83 -8.24 -11.21 9.99
CA GLN A 83 -9.00 -10.27 9.15
C GLN A 83 -8.12 -9.13 8.63
N ASP A 84 -7.28 -8.55 9.50
CA ASP A 84 -6.30 -7.53 9.10
C ASP A 84 -5.32 -8.06 8.04
N LEU A 85 -4.89 -9.32 8.15
CA LEU A 85 -4.02 -9.94 7.15
C LEU A 85 -4.70 -10.14 5.81
N ARG A 86 -5.96 -10.60 5.83
CA ARG A 86 -6.76 -10.73 4.60
C ARG A 86 -6.94 -9.38 3.93
N ARG A 87 -7.23 -8.32 4.68
CA ARG A 87 -7.32 -6.94 4.18
C ARG A 87 -5.98 -6.45 3.62
N PHE A 88 -4.89 -6.66 4.35
CA PHE A 88 -3.56 -6.22 3.92
C PHE A 88 -3.09 -6.94 2.65
N LYS A 89 -3.39 -8.23 2.52
CA LYS A 89 -3.16 -9.00 1.29
C LYS A 89 -3.90 -8.39 0.10
N GLN A 90 -5.16 -7.96 0.28
CA GLN A 90 -5.92 -7.28 -0.78
C GLN A 90 -5.27 -5.96 -1.18
N ILE A 91 -4.82 -5.16 -0.20
CA ILE A 91 -4.07 -3.91 -0.46
C ILE A 91 -2.79 -4.19 -1.26
N CYS A 92 -2.01 -5.20 -0.86
CA CYS A 92 -0.81 -5.60 -1.59
C CYS A 92 -1.10 -5.97 -3.04
N ARG A 93 -2.21 -6.68 -3.30
CA ARG A 93 -2.64 -7.01 -4.67
C ARG A 93 -2.98 -5.76 -5.47
N VAL A 94 -3.73 -4.81 -4.91
CA VAL A 94 -4.08 -3.55 -5.59
C VAL A 94 -2.83 -2.74 -5.90
N VAL A 95 -1.92 -2.58 -4.93
CA VAL A 95 -0.65 -1.85 -5.14
C VAL A 95 0.20 -2.52 -6.21
N ASN A 96 0.24 -3.85 -6.25
CA ASN A 96 0.95 -4.59 -7.29
C ASN A 96 0.30 -4.41 -8.66
N SER A 97 -1.04 -4.50 -8.75
CA SER A 97 -1.78 -4.30 -9.99
C SER A 97 -1.72 -2.87 -10.53
N MET A 98 -1.55 -1.87 -9.66
CA MET A 98 -1.40 -0.47 -10.06
C MET A 98 -0.03 -0.19 -10.71
N ARG A 99 0.98 -1.04 -10.48
CA ARG A 99 2.30 -0.90 -11.11
C ARG A 99 2.21 -1.39 -12.55
N GLY A 100 2.40 -0.48 -13.51
CA GLY A 100 2.33 -0.80 -14.94
C GLY A 100 0.92 -0.67 -15.53
N VAL A 101 0.00 0.02 -14.85
CA VAL A 101 -1.31 0.34 -15.43
C VAL A 101 -1.13 1.25 -16.65
N ARG A 102 -1.91 0.96 -17.69
CA ARG A 102 -2.05 1.83 -18.86
C ARG A 102 -3.44 2.42 -18.88
N VAL A 103 -3.53 3.74 -18.99
CA VAL A 103 -4.77 4.49 -19.02
C VAL A 103 -4.98 5.01 -20.43
N GLY A 104 -6.00 4.49 -21.13
CA GLY A 104 -6.45 5.04 -22.40
C GLY A 104 -7.38 6.23 -22.17
N ALA A 105 -6.93 7.44 -22.48
CA ALA A 105 -7.74 8.66 -22.39
C ALA A 105 -8.36 8.96 -23.76
N ILE A 106 -9.69 9.03 -23.85
CA ILE A 106 -10.38 9.29 -25.12
C ILE A 106 -10.66 10.80 -25.25
N GLY A 107 -10.13 11.40 -26.31
CA GLY A 107 -10.34 12.81 -26.63
C GLY A 107 -9.61 13.78 -25.68
N ALA A 108 -9.90 15.08 -25.86
CA ALA A 108 -9.26 16.15 -25.10
C ALA A 108 -9.97 16.44 -23.77
N ARG A 109 -9.20 16.90 -22.78
CA ARG A 109 -9.72 17.38 -21.49
C ARG A 109 -10.73 18.52 -21.69
N PRO A 110 -11.88 18.51 -20.98
CA PRO A 110 -12.79 19.66 -20.91
C PRO A 110 -12.12 20.94 -20.37
N ALA A 111 -12.15 22.04 -21.12
CA ALA A 111 -11.45 23.29 -20.80
C ALA A 111 -11.90 23.92 -19.46
N GLY A 112 -13.18 23.80 -19.12
CA GLY A 112 -13.77 24.43 -17.93
C GLY A 112 -13.45 23.74 -16.59
N PHE A 113 -12.89 22.52 -16.59
CA PHE A 113 -12.75 21.72 -15.37
C PHE A 113 -11.28 21.57 -14.96
N ASN A 114 -10.81 22.38 -14.01
CA ASN A 114 -9.42 22.34 -13.55
C ASN A 114 -9.11 21.18 -12.59
N THR A 115 -10.12 20.61 -11.94
CA THR A 115 -9.99 19.49 -10.99
C THR A 115 -9.56 18.18 -11.64
N VAL A 116 -9.80 18.02 -12.95
CA VAL A 116 -9.39 16.84 -13.72
C VAL A 116 -8.01 16.99 -14.37
N ARG A 117 -7.25 18.03 -14.02
CA ARG A 117 -5.86 18.18 -14.49
C ARG A 117 -4.99 17.14 -13.81
N TYR A 118 -4.20 16.44 -14.61
CA TYR A 118 -3.18 15.52 -14.13
C TYR A 118 -1.86 15.79 -14.86
N SER A 119 -0.76 15.26 -14.32
CA SER A 119 0.55 15.34 -14.95
C SER A 119 0.98 13.95 -15.37
N GLU A 120 1.06 13.71 -16.68
CA GLU A 120 1.57 12.45 -17.23
C GLU A 120 2.99 12.15 -16.73
N LYS A 121 3.82 13.18 -16.56
CA LYS A 121 5.16 13.04 -15.95
C LYS A 121 5.11 12.49 -14.52
N LEU A 122 4.11 12.86 -13.73
CA LEU A 122 3.93 12.32 -12.37
C LEU A 122 3.37 10.89 -12.42
N LEU A 123 2.44 10.61 -13.33
CA LEU A 123 1.90 9.26 -13.52
C LEU A 123 2.97 8.28 -14.01
N GLU A 124 3.83 8.70 -14.93
CA GLU A 124 4.95 7.90 -15.43
C GLU A 124 5.95 7.56 -14.31
N ARG A 125 6.23 8.51 -13.40
CA ARG A 125 7.05 8.25 -12.19
C ARG A 125 6.42 7.22 -11.25
N LEU A 126 5.09 7.07 -11.28
CA LEU A 126 4.36 6.06 -10.53
C LEU A 126 4.21 4.75 -11.32
N GLY A 127 4.79 4.65 -12.52
CA GLY A 127 4.69 3.49 -13.41
C GLY A 127 3.33 3.36 -14.09
N ILE A 128 2.60 4.48 -14.26
CA ILE A 128 1.31 4.54 -14.95
C ILE A 128 1.52 5.30 -16.27
N ALA A 129 1.32 4.60 -17.38
CA ALA A 129 1.39 5.22 -18.71
C ALA A 129 0.00 5.70 -19.13
N VAL A 130 -0.09 6.89 -19.72
CA VAL A 130 -1.32 7.42 -20.30
C VAL A 130 -1.17 7.47 -21.80
N GLU A 131 -2.10 6.87 -22.52
CA GLU A 131 -2.17 6.89 -23.98
C GLU A 131 -3.45 7.62 -24.38
N THR A 132 -3.33 8.71 -25.15
CA THR A 132 -4.49 9.43 -25.67
C THR A 132 -4.96 8.79 -26.97
N LEU A 133 -6.23 8.40 -27.03
CA LEU A 133 -6.88 7.86 -28.21
C LEU A 133 -7.79 8.94 -28.81
N ASP A 134 -7.73 9.11 -30.12
CA ASP A 134 -8.64 9.99 -30.83
C ASP A 134 -10.04 9.34 -30.88
N LEU A 135 -11.07 10.17 -30.78
CA LEU A 135 -12.46 9.73 -30.91
C LEU A 135 -12.70 9.01 -32.24
N SER A 136 -12.09 9.46 -33.33
CA SER A 136 -12.22 8.87 -34.68
C SER A 136 -11.75 7.41 -34.75
N GLU A 137 -10.69 7.05 -34.03
CA GLU A 137 -10.20 5.68 -33.92
C GLU A 137 -11.18 4.79 -33.15
N VAL A 138 -11.76 5.34 -32.07
CA VAL A 138 -12.77 4.64 -31.26
C VAL A 138 -14.06 4.43 -32.06
N PHE A 139 -14.52 5.43 -32.82
CA PHE A 139 -15.71 5.32 -33.67
C PHE A 139 -15.54 4.32 -34.83
N THR A 140 -14.32 4.15 -35.34
CA THR A 140 -14.03 3.16 -36.40
C THR A 140 -14.01 1.73 -35.83
N GLY A 141 -13.63 1.56 -34.57
CA GLY A 141 -13.63 0.27 -33.86
C GLY A 141 -14.96 -0.11 -33.19
N LEU A 142 -15.83 0.85 -32.90
CA LEU A 142 -17.12 0.64 -32.25
C LEU A 142 -18.19 0.13 -33.24
N LYS A 143 -18.47 -1.18 -33.20
CA LYS A 143 -19.85 -1.64 -33.38
C LYS A 143 -20.69 -1.12 -32.19
N PRO A 144 -21.97 -0.75 -32.38
CA PRO A 144 -22.73 0.05 -31.42
C PRO A 144 -22.99 -0.69 -30.10
N CYS A 145 -22.06 -0.58 -29.16
CA CYS A 145 -22.23 -0.95 -27.75
C CYS A 145 -21.56 0.12 -26.88
N VAL A 146 -22.42 0.91 -26.24
CA VAL A 146 -22.24 1.79 -25.08
C VAL A 146 -20.79 2.00 -24.57
N MET A 147 -20.34 3.25 -24.71
CA MET A 147 -19.09 3.83 -24.19
C MET A 147 -18.79 3.37 -22.75
N THR A 148 -17.84 2.45 -22.60
CA THR A 148 -17.32 2.00 -21.30
C THR A 148 -15.89 2.51 -21.17
N ILE A 149 -15.57 3.22 -20.07
CA ILE A 149 -14.18 3.56 -19.73
C ILE A 149 -13.43 2.23 -19.52
N PHE A 150 -12.57 1.87 -20.47
CA PHE A 150 -11.75 0.66 -20.38
C PHE A 150 -10.49 0.94 -19.57
N VAL A 151 -10.54 0.69 -18.26
CA VAL A 151 -9.31 0.47 -17.49
C VAL A 151 -8.87 -0.97 -17.74
N SER A 152 -7.92 -1.16 -18.66
CA SER A 152 -7.33 -2.49 -18.88
C SER A 152 -6.33 -2.78 -17.75
N MET A 153 -6.84 -3.28 -16.62
CA MET A 153 -6.01 -3.95 -15.63
C MET A 153 -5.69 -5.33 -16.19
N ARG A 154 -4.54 -5.49 -16.86
CA ARG A 154 -4.01 -6.83 -17.12
C ARG A 154 -3.73 -7.46 -15.76
N SER A 155 -4.62 -8.37 -15.35
CA SER A 155 -4.39 -9.25 -14.22
C SER A 155 -3.12 -10.04 -14.52
N ALA A 156 -2.01 -9.67 -13.88
CA ALA A 156 -0.83 -10.50 -13.87
C ALA A 156 -1.20 -11.77 -13.07
N ALA A 157 -1.67 -12.78 -13.80
CA ALA A 157 -1.80 -14.12 -13.31
C ALA A 157 -0.41 -14.75 -13.21
N CYS A 158 0.14 -14.81 -11.99
CA CYS A 158 0.88 -15.94 -11.43
C CYS A 158 1.18 -15.65 -9.95
#